data_AF-A0A9E2GSG3-F1
#
_entry.id   AF-A0A9E2GSG3-F1
#
_cell.length_a   1.000
_cell.length_b   1.000
_cell.length_c   1.000
_cell.angle_alpha   90.00
_cell.angle_beta   90.00
_cell.angle_gamma   90.00
#
_symmetry.space_group_name_H-M   'P 1'
#
loop_
_entity.id
_entity.type
_entity.pdbx_description
1 polymer ?
#
loop_
_entity_poly.entity_id
_entity_poly.type
_entity_poly.pdbx_seq_one_letter_code
_entity_poly.pdbx_strand_id
1 'polypeptide(L)'
;MKKLLLLTPFLFASVFACTENVTLKRDVLSFEVSFVTPPTCGLETADACVFSLAENSFTARVRIRALNENMEVAPSFYNSIVVTTVPSGMFVSGDDVHLLPDNRKVLVLAMSAGVWEGDITFRGSFGALRLMVEDMGYEPASNAANAACASLYPAQGCYAPDDDNPLPGSGAVGVSDLLFFDNPRLADVQRPWDESLVTNGSSDKEASPLSGFRVTIDGDPYLGTAACAPGESRLVVTAISVSGFNISDVCDPAFPDYAHLYIYNFNTPEETSRGDCILSIQGAIDEFQGYTEMKNPLWEVDRCETGDAFCTVGEPKCTAFLPDPVVITATTLGNQLAMEKLESALVEVTNVISSTEFLRCDANGDGVIDYAIPEEKNCKYDCGDEIGCVVKEDYDIYFTWTVDVGGVEVGVVSQGIVPFDPEAEGNLGLPIYRVRGMLKQLDFGAPEWIILPRDARDVCLTQADCE
;
A
#
# COMPACT_ATOMS: atom_id res chain seq x y z
N MET A 1 63.74 47.75 -32.37
CA MET A 1 62.50 48.08 -33.13
C MET A 1 61.34 48.08 -32.15
N LYS A 2 60.73 49.27 -31.96
CA LYS A 2 59.58 49.50 -31.08
C LYS A 2 58.33 48.89 -31.72
N LYS A 3 57.60 48.01 -31.02
CA LYS A 3 56.26 47.57 -31.42
C LYS A 3 55.22 48.24 -30.53
N LEU A 4 54.28 48.86 -31.22
CA LEU A 4 53.18 49.71 -30.77
C LEU A 4 52.07 48.81 -30.21
N LEU A 5 51.65 49.02 -28.96
CA LEU A 5 50.43 48.43 -28.41
C LEU A 5 49.23 49.20 -28.98
N LEU A 6 48.35 48.51 -29.71
CA LEU A 6 47.01 49.00 -30.02
C LEU A 6 46.08 48.71 -28.83
N LEU A 7 45.53 49.78 -28.25
CA LEU A 7 44.38 49.73 -27.34
C LEU A 7 43.10 49.58 -28.17
N THR A 8 42.42 48.44 -28.04
CA THR A 8 41.04 48.25 -28.48
C THR A 8 40.09 48.72 -27.37
N PRO A 9 39.12 49.60 -27.64
CA PRO A 9 38.13 49.98 -26.65
C PRO A 9 37.10 48.84 -26.49
N PHE A 10 37.06 48.22 -25.31
CA PHE A 10 35.94 47.37 -24.89
C PHE A 10 34.71 48.27 -24.71
N LEU A 11 33.75 48.19 -25.62
CA LEU A 11 32.39 48.66 -25.37
C LEU A 11 31.78 47.74 -24.29
N PHE A 12 31.65 48.25 -23.07
CA PHE A 12 30.73 47.69 -22.09
C PHE A 12 29.31 47.92 -22.60
N ALA A 13 28.69 46.88 -23.15
CA ALA A 13 27.25 46.86 -23.33
C ALA A 13 26.62 46.85 -21.93
N SER A 14 25.94 47.93 -21.58
CA SER A 14 25.10 48.03 -20.40
C SER A 14 24.06 46.91 -20.44
N VAL A 15 24.24 45.90 -19.60
CA VAL A 15 23.20 44.91 -19.32
C VAL A 15 22.11 45.67 -18.59
N PHE A 16 21.08 46.10 -19.31
CA PHE A 16 19.86 46.57 -18.68
C PHE A 16 19.26 45.38 -17.94
N ALA A 17 19.47 45.33 -16.62
CA ALA A 17 18.66 44.50 -15.75
C ALA A 17 17.22 45.03 -15.86
N CYS A 18 16.39 44.36 -16.66
CA CYS A 18 14.96 44.57 -16.64
C CYS A 18 14.44 44.09 -15.27
N THR A 19 14.46 44.96 -14.26
CA THR A 19 13.65 44.79 -13.06
C THR A 19 12.22 45.15 -13.43
N GLU A 20 11.48 44.18 -13.97
CA GLU A 20 10.04 44.27 -14.09
C GLU A 20 9.46 44.11 -12.68
N ASN A 21 8.99 45.21 -12.09
CA ASN A 21 8.25 45.16 -10.83
C ASN A 21 6.86 44.59 -11.15
N VAL A 22 6.76 43.26 -11.15
CA VAL A 22 5.47 42.57 -11.17
C VAL A 22 4.82 42.82 -9.81
N THR A 23 3.93 43.80 -9.74
CA THR A 23 3.09 44.01 -8.57
C THR A 23 2.04 42.90 -8.58
N LEU A 24 2.30 41.82 -7.84
CA LEU A 24 1.32 40.75 -7.65
C LEU A 24 0.11 41.36 -6.93
N LYS A 25 -0.97 41.66 -7.67
CA LYS A 25 -2.26 41.97 -7.06
C LYS A 25 -2.80 40.69 -6.45
N ARG A 26 -2.39 40.40 -5.21
CA ARG A 26 -2.94 39.29 -4.43
C ARG A 26 -4.10 39.85 -3.61
N ASP A 27 -5.24 40.04 -4.27
CA ASP A 27 -6.44 40.49 -3.58
C ASP A 27 -7.00 39.37 -2.67
N VAL A 28 -6.59 38.11 -2.89
CA VAL A 28 -6.91 36.96 -2.03
C VAL A 28 -5.77 36.68 -1.06
N LEU A 29 -6.11 36.55 0.21
CA LEU A 29 -5.19 36.18 1.29
C LEU A 29 -5.55 34.85 1.96
N SER A 30 -6.82 34.44 1.93
CA SER A 30 -7.28 33.19 2.53
C SER A 30 -8.57 32.69 1.90
N PHE A 31 -8.92 31.43 2.16
CA PHE A 31 -10.24 30.88 1.84
C PHE A 31 -11.05 30.60 3.10
N GLU A 32 -12.33 30.95 3.09
CA GLU A 32 -13.32 30.40 4.02
C GLU A 32 -13.97 29.19 3.36
N VAL A 33 -13.88 28.03 4.01
CA VAL A 33 -14.42 26.75 3.53
C VAL A 33 -15.45 26.26 4.53
N SER A 34 -16.69 26.11 4.09
CA SER A 34 -17.81 25.76 4.98
C SER A 34 -18.75 24.74 4.34
N PHE A 35 -19.37 23.89 5.15
CA PHE A 35 -20.42 22.99 4.70
C PHE A 35 -21.75 23.77 4.60
N VAL A 36 -22.36 23.78 3.41
CA VAL A 36 -23.65 24.45 3.18
C VAL A 36 -24.76 23.68 3.88
N THR A 37 -24.72 22.36 3.72
CA THR A 37 -25.53 21.42 4.46
C THR A 37 -24.56 20.61 5.31
N PRO A 38 -24.77 20.53 6.64
CA PRO A 38 -23.97 19.65 7.48
C PRO A 38 -23.97 18.22 6.91
N PRO A 39 -22.81 17.57 6.76
CA PRO A 39 -22.75 16.18 6.34
C PRO A 39 -23.50 15.29 7.33
N THR A 40 -23.96 14.13 6.86
CA THR A 40 -24.79 13.21 7.65
C THR A 40 -24.04 12.50 8.77
N CYS A 41 -22.71 12.55 8.74
CA CYS A 41 -21.79 11.99 9.72
C CYS A 41 -20.50 12.83 9.73
N GLY A 42 -19.62 12.53 10.69
CA GLY A 42 -18.24 12.97 10.73
C GLY A 42 -18.02 14.34 11.36
N LEU A 43 -19.04 15.05 11.82
CA LEU A 43 -18.84 16.35 12.49
C LEU A 43 -18.28 16.21 13.91
N GLU A 44 -18.46 15.05 14.52
CA GLU A 44 -17.96 14.72 15.86
C GLU A 44 -17.33 13.33 15.83
N THR A 45 -16.37 13.06 16.72
CA THR A 45 -15.72 11.75 16.82
C THR A 45 -16.70 10.63 17.19
N ALA A 46 -17.76 10.95 17.94
CA ALA A 46 -18.78 9.97 18.34
C ALA A 46 -19.75 9.58 17.20
N ASP A 47 -19.70 10.30 16.08
CA ASP A 47 -20.51 10.08 14.87
C ASP A 47 -19.59 10.03 13.65
N ALA A 48 -18.43 9.40 13.78
CA ALA A 48 -17.49 9.26 12.67
C ALA A 48 -18.17 8.57 11.47
N CYS A 49 -17.85 9.04 10.26
CA CYS A 49 -18.30 8.38 9.05
C CYS A 49 -17.59 7.03 8.88
N VAL A 50 -18.33 6.00 8.48
CA VAL A 50 -17.75 4.70 8.18
C VAL A 50 -16.73 4.84 7.04
N PHE A 51 -15.54 4.28 7.23
CA PHE A 51 -14.55 4.18 6.16
C PHE A 51 -15.16 3.44 4.96
N SER A 52 -14.95 3.95 3.75
CA SER A 52 -15.40 3.25 2.56
C SER A 52 -14.63 3.66 1.31
N LEU A 53 -14.33 2.65 0.50
CA LEU A 53 -13.78 2.80 -0.84
C LEU A 53 -14.88 2.89 -1.92
N ALA A 54 -16.17 2.93 -1.55
CA ALA A 54 -17.21 3.11 -2.56
C ALA A 54 -17.06 4.49 -3.25
N GLU A 55 -17.32 4.54 -4.56
CA GLU A 55 -17.24 5.78 -5.38
C GLU A 55 -18.10 6.92 -4.83
N ASN A 56 -19.21 6.62 -4.16
CA ASN A 56 -20.09 7.62 -3.54
C ASN A 56 -20.12 7.48 -2.01
N SER A 57 -19.00 7.07 -1.42
CA SER A 57 -18.89 6.86 0.03
C SER A 57 -19.13 8.14 0.83
N PHE A 58 -18.66 9.30 0.32
CA PHE A 58 -18.94 10.58 0.96
C PHE A 58 -19.12 11.70 -0.06
N THR A 59 -20.24 12.42 0.07
CA THR A 59 -20.52 13.65 -0.68
C THR A 59 -20.94 14.74 0.29
N ALA A 60 -20.30 15.91 0.21
CA ALA A 60 -20.70 17.08 0.99
C ALA A 60 -20.89 18.29 0.08
N ARG A 61 -21.94 19.07 0.37
CA ARG A 61 -22.14 20.37 -0.28
C ARG A 61 -21.31 21.43 0.42
N VAL A 62 -20.34 21.99 -0.28
CA VAL A 62 -19.33 22.90 0.27
C VAL A 62 -19.47 24.27 -0.39
N ARG A 63 -19.27 25.33 0.40
CA ARG A 63 -19.11 26.70 -0.07
C ARG A 63 -17.72 27.19 0.25
N ILE A 64 -17.06 27.75 -0.75
CA ILE A 64 -15.71 28.30 -0.69
C ILE A 64 -15.79 29.79 -1.05
N ARG A 65 -15.22 30.65 -0.20
CA ARG A 65 -15.14 32.10 -0.42
C ARG A 65 -13.68 32.55 -0.36
N ALA A 66 -13.22 33.17 -1.44
CA ALA A 66 -11.92 33.82 -1.49
C ALA A 66 -11.99 35.15 -0.74
N LEU A 67 -11.13 35.38 0.25
CA LEU A 67 -11.20 36.53 1.14
C LEU A 67 -9.98 37.45 0.99
N ASN A 68 -10.22 38.77 1.05
CA ASN A 68 -9.18 39.79 1.10
C ASN A 68 -8.72 40.11 2.54
N GLU A 69 -7.86 41.12 2.69
CA GLU A 69 -7.35 41.60 3.99
C GLU A 69 -8.44 42.06 4.97
N ASN A 70 -9.62 42.45 4.47
CA ASN A 70 -10.75 42.91 5.26
C ASN A 70 -11.78 41.79 5.53
N MET A 71 -11.46 40.53 5.18
CA MET A 71 -12.38 39.38 5.26
C MET A 71 -13.63 39.53 4.36
N GLU A 72 -13.53 40.35 3.32
CA GLU A 72 -14.57 40.50 2.30
C GLU A 72 -14.25 39.60 1.10
N VAL A 73 -15.27 39.23 0.33
CA VAL A 73 -15.08 38.39 -0.86
C VAL A 73 -14.22 39.14 -1.87
N ALA A 74 -13.10 38.53 -2.25
CA ALA A 74 -12.18 39.03 -3.26
C ALA A 74 -12.57 38.46 -4.63
N PRO A 75 -13.11 39.26 -5.56
CA PRO A 75 -13.55 38.77 -6.86
C PRO A 75 -12.38 38.60 -7.86
N SER A 76 -11.19 39.08 -7.52
CA SER A 76 -10.05 39.22 -8.44
C SER A 76 -8.87 38.34 -8.02
N PHE A 77 -8.83 37.11 -8.53
CA PHE A 77 -7.67 36.23 -8.48
C PHE A 77 -7.73 35.23 -9.66
N TYR A 78 -6.82 34.26 -9.70
CA TYR A 78 -6.88 33.17 -10.68
C TYR A 78 -8.14 32.35 -10.42
N ASN A 79 -9.03 32.25 -11.41
CA ASN A 79 -10.36 31.66 -11.20
C ASN A 79 -10.33 30.14 -10.96
N SER A 80 -9.18 29.51 -10.73
CA SER A 80 -9.05 28.12 -10.32
C SER A 80 -8.49 28.01 -8.91
N ILE A 81 -8.99 27.04 -8.15
CA ILE A 81 -8.43 26.62 -6.87
C ILE A 81 -8.22 25.12 -6.89
N VAL A 82 -7.32 24.66 -6.03
CA VAL A 82 -7.04 23.26 -5.81
C VAL A 82 -7.64 22.84 -4.48
N VAL A 83 -8.41 21.77 -4.46
CA VAL A 83 -8.96 21.15 -3.25
C VAL A 83 -8.25 19.83 -3.00
N THR A 84 -7.72 19.69 -1.79
CA THR A 84 -7.11 18.48 -1.26
C THR A 84 -7.84 18.00 -0.02
N THR A 85 -7.61 16.76 0.37
CA THR A 85 -7.95 16.25 1.69
C THR A 85 -6.66 16.16 2.52
N VAL A 86 -6.72 16.55 3.79
CA VAL A 86 -5.57 16.50 4.70
C VAL A 86 -5.98 15.88 6.04
N PRO A 87 -5.21 14.95 6.63
CA PRO A 87 -3.93 14.44 6.13
C PRO A 87 -4.09 13.49 4.92
N SER A 88 -5.25 12.84 4.75
CA SER A 88 -5.39 11.81 3.71
C SER A 88 -6.84 11.42 3.41
N GLY A 89 -7.21 11.47 2.13
CA GLY A 89 -8.46 10.99 1.54
C GLY A 89 -8.33 11.00 0.02
N MET A 90 -9.13 10.22 -0.69
CA MET A 90 -9.00 10.03 -2.14
C MET A 90 -10.17 10.65 -2.89
N PHE A 91 -9.94 11.62 -3.76
CA PHE A 91 -11.01 12.08 -4.67
C PHE A 91 -11.39 10.98 -5.67
N VAL A 92 -12.67 10.96 -6.04
CA VAL A 92 -13.18 10.07 -7.09
C VAL A 92 -12.61 10.54 -8.43
N SER A 93 -12.15 9.62 -9.27
CA SER A 93 -11.67 9.96 -10.62
C SER A 93 -12.75 10.72 -11.41
N GLY A 94 -12.34 11.77 -12.11
CA GLY A 94 -13.19 12.62 -12.94
C GLY A 94 -12.35 13.62 -13.71
N ASP A 95 -12.96 14.33 -14.68
CA ASP A 95 -12.23 15.24 -15.58
C ASP A 95 -11.51 16.38 -14.84
N ASP A 96 -11.98 16.73 -13.63
CA ASP A 96 -11.42 17.81 -12.80
C ASP A 96 -10.47 17.29 -11.69
N VAL A 97 -10.16 15.98 -11.66
CA VAL A 97 -9.24 15.39 -10.68
C VAL A 97 -7.89 15.11 -11.33
N HIS A 98 -6.85 15.74 -10.80
CA HIS A 98 -5.49 15.71 -11.35
C HIS A 98 -4.50 15.11 -10.36
N LEU A 99 -3.48 14.43 -10.88
CA LEU A 99 -2.36 13.95 -10.08
C LEU A 99 -1.21 14.95 -10.20
N LEU A 100 -0.87 15.62 -9.11
CA LEU A 100 0.28 16.53 -9.07
C LEU A 100 1.61 15.74 -9.02
N PRO A 101 2.75 16.36 -9.39
CA PRO A 101 4.06 15.69 -9.35
C PRO A 101 4.52 15.23 -7.97
N ASP A 102 3.91 15.74 -6.89
CA ASP A 102 4.11 15.29 -5.51
C ASP A 102 3.21 14.10 -5.13
N ASN A 103 2.56 13.48 -6.12
CA ASN A 103 1.58 12.38 -6.01
C ASN A 103 0.28 12.73 -5.27
N ARG A 104 0.00 14.02 -4.99
CA ARG A 104 -1.32 14.40 -4.48
C ARG A 104 -2.35 14.33 -5.59
N LYS A 105 -3.44 13.61 -5.35
CA LYS A 105 -4.67 13.73 -6.16
C LYS A 105 -5.44 14.94 -5.68
N VAL A 106 -5.75 15.85 -6.60
CA VAL A 106 -6.37 17.12 -6.29
C VAL A 106 -7.59 17.38 -7.16
N LEU A 107 -8.62 17.99 -6.60
CA LEU A 107 -9.80 18.44 -7.33
C LEU A 107 -9.63 19.92 -7.70
N VAL A 108 -9.68 20.24 -9.00
CA VAL A 108 -9.57 21.63 -9.47
C VAL A 108 -10.97 22.21 -9.63
N LEU A 109 -11.22 23.37 -9.00
CA LEU A 109 -12.53 24.03 -9.05
C LEU A 109 -12.42 25.42 -9.67
N ALA A 110 -13.29 25.71 -10.64
CA ALA A 110 -13.43 27.04 -11.21
C ALA A 110 -14.32 27.93 -10.32
N MET A 111 -13.77 28.99 -9.75
CA MET A 111 -14.49 29.98 -8.94
C MET A 111 -15.13 31.07 -9.80
N SER A 112 -16.28 31.59 -9.35
CA SER A 112 -16.99 32.70 -10.00
C SER A 112 -17.15 33.86 -9.01
N ALA A 113 -16.56 35.02 -9.34
CA ALA A 113 -16.59 36.22 -8.50
C ALA A 113 -16.14 35.97 -7.05
N GLY A 114 -15.08 35.16 -6.85
CA GLY A 114 -14.55 34.84 -5.53
C GLY A 114 -15.36 33.84 -4.73
N VAL A 115 -16.38 33.20 -5.32
CA VAL A 115 -17.22 32.20 -4.66
C VAL A 115 -17.33 30.93 -5.50
N TRP A 116 -17.31 29.79 -4.83
CA TRP A 116 -17.72 28.51 -5.39
C TRP A 116 -18.67 27.81 -4.41
N GLU A 117 -19.69 27.15 -4.95
CA GLU A 117 -20.59 26.30 -4.18
C GLU A 117 -20.98 25.09 -5.02
N GLY A 118 -20.80 23.90 -4.46
CA GLY A 118 -21.11 22.66 -5.15
C GLY A 118 -20.94 21.46 -4.24
N ASP A 119 -21.17 20.28 -4.81
CA ASP A 119 -20.98 19.02 -4.12
C ASP A 119 -19.56 18.51 -4.41
N ILE A 120 -18.85 18.10 -3.35
CA ILE A 120 -17.54 17.46 -3.43
C ILE A 120 -17.72 16.02 -2.98
N THR A 121 -17.29 15.08 -3.83
CA THR A 121 -17.30 13.64 -3.54
C THR A 121 -15.88 13.11 -3.42
N PHE A 122 -15.62 12.36 -2.34
CA PHE A 122 -14.36 11.69 -2.10
C PHE A 122 -14.59 10.38 -1.32
N ARG A 123 -13.56 9.52 -1.27
CA ARG A 123 -13.58 8.17 -0.69
C ARG A 123 -12.28 7.85 0.05
N GLY A 124 -12.21 6.68 0.69
CA GLY A 124 -10.99 6.19 1.33
C GLY A 124 -10.44 7.13 2.41
N SER A 125 -11.31 7.91 3.05
CA SER A 125 -10.95 8.83 4.12
C SER A 125 -11.07 8.14 5.46
N PHE A 126 -10.09 8.37 6.33
CA PHE A 126 -10.01 7.77 7.67
C PHE A 126 -9.43 8.78 8.66
N GLY A 127 -9.79 8.61 9.94
CA GLY A 127 -9.35 9.48 11.02
C GLY A 127 -9.90 10.90 10.91
N ALA A 128 -9.15 11.88 11.41
CA ALA A 128 -9.55 13.29 11.39
C ALA A 128 -9.03 14.00 10.14
N LEU A 129 -9.95 14.48 9.30
CA LEU A 129 -9.68 15.03 7.97
C LEU A 129 -10.25 16.45 7.83
N ARG A 130 -9.65 17.27 6.97
CA ARG A 130 -10.20 18.53 6.47
C ARG A 130 -10.14 18.58 4.95
N LEU A 131 -11.05 19.32 4.35
CA LEU A 131 -10.87 19.83 3.00
C LEU A 131 -9.91 21.02 3.09
N MET A 132 -8.81 20.98 2.35
CA MET A 132 -7.87 22.08 2.23
C MET A 132 -8.00 22.68 0.83
N VAL A 133 -8.15 24.00 0.78
CA VAL A 133 -8.29 24.77 -0.45
C VAL A 133 -7.06 25.65 -0.61
N GLU A 134 -6.42 25.58 -1.78
CA GLU A 134 -5.20 26.30 -2.10
C GLU A 134 -5.35 27.05 -3.44
N ASP A 135 -4.90 28.31 -3.47
CA ASP A 135 -4.61 28.99 -4.73
C ASP A 135 -3.13 28.82 -5.05
N MET A 136 -2.84 27.72 -5.71
CA MET A 136 -1.52 27.43 -6.23
C MET A 136 -1.27 28.21 -7.53
N GLY A 137 -2.32 28.59 -8.27
CA GLY A 137 -2.23 29.09 -9.65
C GLY A 137 -2.23 27.97 -10.69
N TYR A 138 -2.49 26.72 -10.27
CA TYR A 138 -2.58 25.57 -11.16
C TYR A 138 -3.84 25.63 -12.05
N GLU A 139 -3.66 25.54 -13.36
CA GLU A 139 -4.75 25.51 -14.34
C GLU A 139 -4.50 24.37 -15.33
N PRO A 140 -5.14 23.20 -15.19
CA PRO A 140 -4.83 22.05 -16.02
C PRO A 140 -5.19 22.29 -17.49
N ALA A 141 -4.25 22.02 -18.39
CA ALA A 141 -4.46 22.09 -19.82
C ALA A 141 -5.27 20.90 -20.32
N SER A 142 -6.20 21.14 -21.26
CA SER A 142 -6.92 20.07 -21.98
C SER A 142 -6.01 19.08 -22.73
N ASN A 143 -4.76 19.47 -23.00
CA ASN A 143 -3.73 18.61 -23.55
C ASN A 143 -2.38 18.97 -22.93
N ALA A 144 -1.85 18.08 -22.08
CA ALA A 144 -0.58 18.27 -21.38
C ALA A 144 0.60 18.60 -22.32
N ALA A 145 0.60 18.08 -23.56
CA ALA A 145 1.68 18.36 -24.52
C ALA A 145 1.69 19.82 -25.02
N ASN A 146 0.56 20.53 -24.88
CA ASN A 146 0.41 21.92 -25.31
C ASN A 146 0.34 22.90 -24.13
N ALA A 147 0.41 22.40 -22.89
CA ALA A 147 0.32 23.24 -21.70
C ALA A 147 1.44 24.29 -21.69
N ALA A 148 1.14 25.51 -21.28
CA ALA A 148 2.13 26.58 -21.17
C ALA A 148 3.37 26.16 -20.35
N CYS A 149 3.19 25.30 -19.34
CA CYS A 149 4.25 24.80 -18.50
C CYS A 149 4.93 23.51 -18.97
N ALA A 150 4.49 22.87 -20.06
CA ALA A 150 5.02 21.59 -20.53
C ALA A 150 6.55 21.60 -20.75
N SER A 151 7.09 22.74 -21.21
CA SER A 151 8.54 22.93 -21.43
C SER A 151 9.23 23.78 -20.35
N LEU A 152 8.45 24.34 -19.41
CA LEU A 152 8.95 25.24 -18.37
C LEU A 152 9.07 24.54 -17.02
N TYR A 153 8.27 23.50 -16.74
CA TYR A 153 8.33 22.75 -15.50
C TYR A 153 9.77 22.21 -15.24
N PRO A 154 10.33 22.36 -14.01
CA PRO A 154 9.73 22.90 -12.79
C PRO A 154 10.09 24.39 -12.51
N ALA A 155 9.86 25.29 -13.47
CA ALA A 155 10.02 26.73 -13.25
C ALA A 155 9.00 27.30 -12.26
N GLN A 156 9.33 28.44 -11.64
CA GLN A 156 8.43 29.12 -10.71
C GLN A 156 7.10 29.47 -11.39
N GLY A 157 5.99 29.03 -10.78
CA GLY A 157 4.62 29.21 -11.30
C GLY A 157 4.08 27.99 -12.04
N CYS A 158 4.94 27.09 -12.51
CA CYS A 158 4.55 25.86 -13.19
C CYS A 158 4.56 24.67 -12.21
N TYR A 159 3.39 24.29 -11.70
CA TYR A 159 3.30 23.25 -10.66
C TYR A 159 3.31 21.83 -11.21
N ALA A 160 2.90 21.64 -12.45
CA ALA A 160 2.91 20.36 -13.13
C ALA A 160 3.20 20.52 -14.63
N PRO A 161 3.64 19.46 -15.33
CA PRO A 161 3.85 19.50 -16.78
C PRO A 161 2.58 19.82 -17.58
N ASP A 162 1.40 19.53 -17.04
CA ASP A 162 0.10 19.81 -17.64
C ASP A 162 -0.52 21.15 -17.21
N ASP A 163 0.22 22.00 -16.50
CA ASP A 163 -0.23 23.34 -16.07
C ASP A 163 -0.22 24.35 -17.24
N ASP A 164 -1.34 24.99 -17.53
CA ASP A 164 -1.49 26.00 -18.59
C ASP A 164 -1.24 27.42 -18.08
N ASN A 165 -1.01 27.61 -16.78
CA ASN A 165 -0.73 28.91 -16.18
C ASN A 165 0.72 28.99 -15.69
N PRO A 166 1.61 29.76 -16.36
CA PRO A 166 3.00 29.92 -15.93
C PRO A 166 3.16 30.91 -14.76
N LEU A 167 2.08 31.54 -14.28
CA LEU A 167 2.14 32.54 -13.22
C LEU A 167 1.88 31.89 -11.85
N PRO A 168 2.63 32.27 -10.80
CA PRO A 168 2.40 31.75 -9.47
C PRO A 168 1.04 32.24 -8.92
N GLY A 169 0.31 31.36 -8.24
CA GLY A 169 -0.88 31.72 -7.48
C GLY A 169 -0.61 32.68 -6.32
N SER A 170 -1.68 33.07 -5.62
CA SER A 170 -1.56 33.92 -4.44
C SER A 170 -0.88 33.23 -3.26
N GLY A 171 -0.96 31.88 -3.20
CA GLY A 171 -0.56 31.09 -2.04
C GLY A 171 -1.56 31.17 -0.88
N ALA A 172 -2.76 31.70 -1.13
CA ALA A 172 -3.84 31.69 -0.15
C ALA A 172 -4.30 30.27 0.14
N VAL A 173 -4.62 30.02 1.41
CA VAL A 173 -5.07 28.71 1.89
C VAL A 173 -6.31 28.89 2.77
N GLY A 174 -7.18 27.88 2.78
CA GLY A 174 -8.25 27.73 3.75
C GLY A 174 -8.54 26.26 4.04
N VAL A 175 -9.17 25.98 5.17
CA VAL A 175 -9.55 24.62 5.54
C VAL A 175 -11.00 24.59 6.03
N SER A 176 -11.70 23.48 5.76
CA SER A 176 -13.02 23.22 6.34
C SER A 176 -12.94 22.96 7.83
N ASP A 177 -14.10 22.84 8.49
CA ASP A 177 -14.21 22.14 9.77
C ASP A 177 -13.73 20.68 9.65
N LEU A 178 -13.40 20.06 10.80
CA LEU A 178 -12.97 18.67 10.84
C LEU A 178 -14.11 17.74 10.43
N LEU A 179 -13.73 16.70 9.70
CA LEU A 179 -14.51 15.51 9.44
C LEU A 179 -13.81 14.33 10.10
N PHE A 180 -14.57 13.49 10.80
CA PHE A 180 -14.08 12.28 11.44
C PHE A 180 -14.59 11.07 10.65
N PHE A 181 -13.68 10.15 10.35
CA PHE A 181 -13.95 8.89 9.71
C PHE A 181 -13.37 7.77 10.58
N ASP A 182 -14.02 6.60 10.54
CA ASP A 182 -13.46 5.39 11.14
C ASP A 182 -12.11 5.06 10.48
N ASN A 183 -11.23 4.41 11.24
CA ASN A 183 -10.00 3.88 10.71
C ASN A 183 -10.27 2.66 9.81
N PRO A 184 -9.44 2.41 8.77
CA PRO A 184 -9.62 1.26 7.89
C PRO A 184 -9.40 -0.06 8.64
N ARG A 185 -10.03 -1.12 8.15
CA ARG A 185 -9.79 -2.51 8.59
C ARG A 185 -8.69 -3.16 7.73
N LEU A 186 -8.25 -4.38 8.09
CA LEU A 186 -7.28 -5.11 7.25
C LEU A 186 -7.82 -5.35 5.83
N ALA A 187 -9.11 -5.70 5.71
CA ALA A 187 -9.75 -5.91 4.42
C ALA A 187 -9.77 -4.64 3.55
N ASP A 188 -9.85 -3.46 4.15
CA ASP A 188 -9.80 -2.18 3.43
C ASP A 188 -8.41 -1.85 2.90
N VAL A 189 -7.37 -2.35 3.57
CA VAL A 189 -5.98 -2.24 3.14
C VAL A 189 -5.68 -3.25 2.05
N GLN A 190 -6.08 -4.49 2.22
CA GLN A 190 -5.71 -5.60 1.34
C GLN A 190 -6.53 -5.68 0.06
N ARG A 191 -7.82 -5.34 0.13
CA ARG A 191 -8.70 -5.55 -1.00
C ARG A 191 -8.36 -4.57 -2.13
N PRO A 192 -8.08 -5.06 -3.35
CA PRO A 192 -7.75 -4.20 -4.48
C PRO A 192 -8.94 -3.30 -4.83
N TRP A 193 -8.65 -2.21 -5.56
CA TRP A 193 -9.67 -1.28 -5.99
C TRP A 193 -10.71 -1.95 -6.89
N ASP A 194 -10.22 -2.75 -7.84
CA ASP A 194 -11.03 -3.54 -8.78
C ASP A 194 -10.51 -4.97 -8.89
N GLU A 195 -11.19 -5.90 -8.23
CA GLU A 195 -10.89 -7.34 -8.29
C GLU A 195 -10.91 -7.91 -9.72
N SER A 196 -11.60 -7.26 -10.67
CA SER A 196 -11.62 -7.72 -12.07
C SER A 196 -10.29 -7.51 -12.80
N LEU A 197 -9.41 -6.67 -12.26
CA LEU A 197 -8.07 -6.43 -12.79
C LEU A 197 -7.04 -7.43 -12.25
N VAL A 198 -7.34 -8.11 -11.13
CA VAL A 198 -6.51 -9.18 -10.57
C VAL A 198 -6.65 -10.45 -11.40
N THR A 199 -5.83 -10.53 -12.45
CA THR A 199 -5.86 -11.61 -13.44
C THR A 199 -4.48 -12.24 -13.62
N ASN A 200 -4.45 -13.52 -13.97
CA ASN A 200 -3.20 -14.26 -14.19
C ASN A 200 -2.34 -13.57 -15.27
N GLY A 201 -1.08 -13.26 -14.93
CA GLY A 201 -0.13 -12.65 -15.86
C GLY A 201 -0.30 -11.15 -16.10
N SER A 202 -1.17 -10.46 -15.34
CA SER A 202 -1.21 -9.00 -15.35
C SER A 202 0.06 -8.45 -14.69
N SER A 203 0.73 -7.51 -15.37
CA SER A 203 1.77 -6.67 -14.74
C SER A 203 1.18 -5.60 -13.83
N ASP A 204 -0.09 -5.25 -14.07
CA ASP A 204 -0.86 -4.29 -13.30
C ASP A 204 -1.55 -5.05 -12.16
N LYS A 205 -0.73 -5.67 -11.29
CA LYS A 205 -1.20 -6.23 -10.03
C LYS A 205 -1.57 -5.02 -9.16
N GLU A 206 -2.86 -4.76 -8.99
CA GLU A 206 -3.27 -3.56 -8.27
C GLU A 206 -2.77 -3.63 -6.83
N ALA A 207 -1.97 -2.62 -6.49
CA ALA A 207 -1.60 -2.28 -5.14
C ALA A 207 -2.83 -2.15 -4.24
N SER A 208 -2.63 -2.39 -2.95
CA SER A 208 -3.47 -1.85 -1.89
C SER A 208 -3.97 -0.45 -2.27
N PRO A 209 -5.28 -0.17 -2.16
CA PRO A 209 -5.83 1.16 -2.43
C PRO A 209 -5.26 2.23 -1.47
N LEU A 210 -4.64 1.79 -0.38
CA LEU A 210 -4.00 2.63 0.63
C LEU A 210 -2.48 2.62 0.53
N SER A 211 -1.89 2.05 -0.52
CA SER A 211 -0.44 2.12 -0.77
C SER A 211 0.05 3.58 -0.82
N GLY A 212 1.13 3.86 -0.10
CA GLY A 212 1.68 5.21 0.10
C GLY A 212 1.04 6.01 1.25
N PHE A 213 -0.06 5.54 1.84
CA PHE A 213 -0.70 6.18 2.99
C PHE A 213 -0.14 5.66 4.31
N ARG A 214 -0.12 6.54 5.33
CA ARG A 214 0.03 6.11 6.72
C ARG A 214 -1.34 5.92 7.33
N VAL A 215 -1.64 4.69 7.72
CA VAL A 215 -2.94 4.29 8.28
C VAL A 215 -2.78 3.89 9.74
N THR A 216 -3.86 4.02 10.49
CA THR A 216 -4.03 3.36 11.80
C THR A 216 -5.12 2.31 11.61
N ILE A 217 -4.95 1.13 12.20
CA ILE A 217 -5.93 0.05 12.18
C ILE A 217 -6.16 -0.31 13.65
N ASP A 218 -7.40 -0.22 14.08
CA ASP A 218 -7.78 -0.45 15.48
C ASP A 218 -8.31 -1.87 15.66
N GLY A 219 -7.95 -2.48 16.79
CA GLY A 219 -8.50 -3.73 17.27
C GLY A 219 -9.25 -3.50 18.58
N ASP A 220 -10.30 -4.29 18.81
CA ASP A 220 -11.08 -4.22 20.04
C ASP A 220 -10.41 -5.03 21.16
N PRO A 221 -10.45 -4.55 22.41
CA PRO A 221 -9.98 -5.29 23.56
C PRO A 221 -10.70 -6.63 23.72
N TYR A 222 -9.94 -7.70 23.96
CA TYR A 222 -10.56 -9.01 24.19
C TYR A 222 -11.11 -9.13 25.62
N LEU A 223 -12.43 -9.27 25.75
CA LEU A 223 -13.14 -9.33 27.04
C LEU A 223 -13.50 -10.76 27.51
N GLY A 224 -12.89 -11.79 26.92
CA GLY A 224 -13.06 -13.18 27.39
C GLY A 224 -14.18 -13.99 26.73
N THR A 225 -14.82 -13.48 25.68
CA THR A 225 -15.88 -14.18 24.94
C THR A 225 -15.37 -14.75 23.61
N ALA A 226 -15.45 -16.07 23.43
CA ALA A 226 -14.98 -16.75 22.22
C ALA A 226 -15.71 -16.36 20.91
N ALA A 227 -16.80 -15.60 20.96
CA ALA A 227 -17.54 -15.14 19.79
C ALA A 227 -17.18 -13.70 19.46
N CYS A 228 -17.13 -13.38 18.17
CA CYS A 228 -17.03 -12.00 17.68
C CYS A 228 -18.39 -11.30 17.78
N ALA A 229 -18.42 -10.09 18.33
CA ALA A 229 -19.57 -9.23 18.26
C ALA A 229 -19.70 -8.59 16.85
N PRO A 230 -20.92 -8.25 16.38
CA PRO A 230 -21.07 -7.51 15.13
C PRO A 230 -20.32 -6.19 15.16
N GLY A 231 -19.46 -5.96 14.16
CA GLY A 231 -18.63 -4.74 14.07
C GLY A 231 -17.34 -4.79 14.89
N GLU A 232 -17.08 -5.87 15.63
CA GLU A 232 -15.81 -6.07 16.34
C GLU A 232 -14.66 -6.25 15.33
N SER A 233 -13.46 -5.78 15.69
CA SER A 233 -12.20 -6.13 15.05
C SER A 233 -11.31 -6.84 16.05
N ARG A 234 -10.73 -7.99 15.69
CA ARG A 234 -9.83 -8.73 16.57
C ARG A 234 -8.57 -9.09 15.80
N LEU A 235 -7.58 -8.22 15.91
CA LEU A 235 -6.29 -8.35 15.27
C LEU A 235 -5.41 -9.34 16.06
N VAL A 236 -5.25 -10.55 15.54
CA VAL A 236 -4.48 -11.64 16.18
C VAL A 236 -3.15 -11.83 15.48
N VAL A 237 -2.06 -11.84 16.24
CA VAL A 237 -0.73 -12.19 15.71
C VAL A 237 -0.68 -13.68 15.36
N THR A 238 -0.56 -14.01 14.08
CA THR A 238 -0.63 -15.39 13.57
C THR A 238 0.73 -16.05 13.37
N ALA A 239 1.76 -15.26 13.10
CA ALA A 239 3.15 -15.69 12.96
C ALA A 239 4.13 -14.58 13.32
N ILE A 240 5.33 -14.96 13.76
CA ILE A 240 6.47 -14.06 14.01
C ILE A 240 7.58 -14.46 13.04
N SER A 241 8.23 -13.48 12.40
CA SER A 241 9.38 -13.68 11.53
C SER A 241 10.62 -12.95 12.08
N VAL A 242 11.76 -13.11 11.39
CA VAL A 242 13.00 -12.36 11.71
C VAL A 242 12.91 -10.87 11.39
N SER A 243 11.90 -10.46 10.61
CA SER A 243 11.75 -9.11 10.07
C SER A 243 10.31 -8.60 10.18
N GLY A 244 9.57 -9.05 11.20
CA GLY A 244 8.17 -8.67 11.34
C GLY A 244 7.28 -9.75 11.93
N PHE A 245 5.99 -9.62 11.64
CA PHE A 245 4.96 -10.55 12.07
C PHE A 245 3.74 -10.46 11.17
N ASN A 246 2.91 -11.50 11.16
CA ASN A 246 1.63 -11.50 10.46
C ASN A 246 0.50 -11.30 11.46
N ILE A 247 -0.53 -10.57 11.04
CA ILE A 247 -1.78 -10.41 11.78
C ILE A 247 -2.98 -10.83 10.94
N SER A 248 -4.04 -11.25 11.62
CA SER A 248 -5.34 -11.52 11.01
C SER A 248 -6.45 -10.84 11.81
N ASP A 249 -7.41 -10.20 11.14
CA ASP A 249 -8.64 -9.76 11.79
C ASP A 249 -9.68 -10.89 11.72
N VAL A 250 -9.74 -11.69 12.78
CA VAL A 250 -10.60 -12.88 12.81
C VAL A 250 -12.08 -12.57 13.03
N CYS A 251 -12.40 -11.31 13.35
CA CYS A 251 -13.77 -10.83 13.53
C CYS A 251 -14.25 -9.99 12.34
N ASP A 252 -13.42 -9.81 11.31
CA ASP A 252 -13.82 -9.10 10.11
C ASP A 252 -14.90 -9.88 9.34
N PRO A 253 -15.98 -9.21 8.87
CA PRO A 253 -17.00 -9.85 8.03
C PRO A 253 -16.46 -10.48 6.74
N ALA A 254 -15.31 -10.02 6.23
CA ALA A 254 -14.65 -10.58 5.06
C ALA A 254 -13.79 -11.82 5.37
N PHE A 255 -13.45 -12.08 6.65
CA PHE A 255 -12.56 -13.17 7.03
C PHE A 255 -13.02 -14.53 6.46
N PRO A 256 -12.14 -15.31 5.81
CA PRO A 256 -10.68 -15.10 5.71
C PRO A 256 -10.23 -14.17 4.57
N ASP A 257 -11.09 -13.79 3.64
CA ASP A 257 -10.72 -13.00 2.47
C ASP A 257 -10.23 -11.60 2.89
N TYR A 258 -9.02 -11.23 2.48
CA TYR A 258 -8.36 -9.93 2.70
C TYR A 258 -8.14 -9.56 4.18
N ALA A 259 -8.38 -10.47 5.11
CA ALA A 259 -8.37 -10.18 6.55
C ALA A 259 -6.99 -10.38 7.18
N HIS A 260 -5.91 -10.21 6.42
CA HIS A 260 -4.56 -10.62 6.78
C HIS A 260 -3.53 -9.58 6.35
N LEU A 261 -2.52 -9.29 7.15
CA LEU A 261 -1.48 -8.31 6.77
C LEU A 261 -0.13 -8.68 7.34
N TYR A 262 0.92 -8.51 6.54
CA TYR A 262 2.30 -8.58 7.02
C TYR A 262 2.75 -7.22 7.56
N ILE A 263 3.27 -7.24 8.78
CA ILE A 263 3.80 -6.08 9.47
C ILE A 263 5.33 -6.16 9.43
N TYR A 264 5.94 -5.39 8.54
CA TYR A 264 7.39 -5.37 8.37
C TYR A 264 8.07 -4.57 9.49
N ASN A 265 9.03 -5.20 10.14
CA ASN A 265 9.93 -4.56 11.10
C ASN A 265 11.38 -4.94 10.76
N PHE A 266 12.34 -4.05 11.04
CA PHE A 266 13.75 -4.34 10.69
C PHE A 266 14.34 -5.53 11.45
N ASN A 267 13.73 -5.91 12.58
CA ASN A 267 14.13 -7.04 13.40
C ASN A 267 12.88 -7.79 13.89
N THR A 268 13.08 -8.98 14.47
CA THR A 268 12.05 -9.69 15.22
C THR A 268 11.45 -8.74 16.26
N PRO A 269 10.12 -8.55 16.28
CA PRO A 269 9.48 -7.66 17.23
C PRO A 269 9.75 -8.14 18.67
N GLU A 270 10.31 -7.27 19.48
CA GLU A 270 10.41 -7.49 20.93
C GLU A 270 9.01 -7.33 21.53
N GLU A 271 8.67 -8.14 22.54
CA GLU A 271 7.39 -8.06 23.26
C GLU A 271 6.12 -8.36 22.43
N THR A 272 6.27 -8.94 21.23
CA THR A 272 5.16 -9.52 20.46
C THR A 272 5.32 -11.03 20.34
N SER A 273 4.23 -11.77 20.47
CA SER A 273 4.19 -13.22 20.39
C SER A 273 2.98 -13.68 19.60
N ARG A 274 3.11 -14.87 18.98
CA ARG A 274 1.96 -15.50 18.32
C ARG A 274 0.82 -15.70 19.33
N GLY A 275 -0.39 -15.32 18.95
CA GLY A 275 -1.58 -15.34 19.79
C GLY A 275 -1.81 -14.05 20.59
N ASP A 276 -0.93 -13.05 20.49
CA ASP A 276 -1.19 -11.72 21.05
C ASP A 276 -2.34 -11.05 20.29
N CYS A 277 -3.15 -10.23 20.96
CA CYS A 277 -4.07 -9.31 20.28
C CYS A 277 -3.38 -7.96 20.09
N ILE A 278 -3.69 -7.26 19.01
CA ILE A 278 -3.23 -5.88 18.76
C ILE A 278 -4.42 -4.93 18.96
N LEU A 279 -4.28 -3.92 19.83
CA LEU A 279 -5.31 -2.91 20.08
C LEU A 279 -5.29 -1.79 19.05
N SER A 280 -4.10 -1.45 18.58
CA SER A 280 -3.93 -0.47 17.51
C SER A 280 -2.59 -0.72 16.83
N ILE A 281 -2.56 -0.54 15.52
CA ILE A 281 -1.35 -0.59 14.73
C ILE A 281 -1.35 0.53 13.69
N GLN A 282 -0.24 1.25 13.60
CA GLN A 282 -0.07 2.37 12.70
C GLN A 282 1.23 2.22 11.91
N GLY A 283 1.17 2.49 10.60
CA GLY A 283 2.35 2.43 9.74
C GLY A 283 2.03 2.90 8.33
N ALA A 284 3.05 2.90 7.46
CA ALA A 284 2.87 3.19 6.04
C ALA A 284 2.50 1.90 5.31
N ILE A 285 1.44 1.90 4.51
CA ILE A 285 1.15 0.79 3.60
C ILE A 285 2.03 0.91 2.37
N ASP A 286 2.61 -0.19 1.93
CA ASP A 286 3.47 -0.25 0.76
C ASP A 286 3.25 -1.55 0.00
N GLU A 287 3.44 -1.48 -1.31
CA GLU A 287 3.57 -2.68 -2.16
C GLU A 287 5.04 -2.98 -2.34
N PHE A 288 5.46 -4.13 -1.86
CA PHE A 288 6.86 -4.51 -1.94
C PHE A 288 6.99 -5.88 -2.57
N GLN A 289 7.62 -5.99 -3.75
CA GLN A 289 7.83 -7.27 -4.43
C GLN A 289 6.52 -8.04 -4.70
N GLY A 290 5.45 -7.30 -4.98
CA GLY A 290 4.15 -7.85 -5.33
C GLY A 290 3.31 -8.33 -4.16
N TYR A 291 3.57 -7.91 -2.91
CA TYR A 291 2.66 -8.14 -1.80
C TYR A 291 2.50 -6.87 -0.94
N THR A 292 1.34 -6.74 -0.31
CA THR A 292 0.96 -5.64 0.58
C THR A 292 1.61 -5.83 1.96
N GLU A 293 2.32 -4.81 2.43
CA GLU A 293 2.87 -4.78 3.80
C GLU A 293 2.74 -3.43 4.49
N MET A 294 2.83 -3.45 5.82
CA MET A 294 2.94 -2.23 6.63
C MET A 294 4.38 -1.99 7.08
N LYS A 295 4.94 -0.83 6.70
CA LYS A 295 6.30 -0.37 7.02
C LYS A 295 6.35 0.66 8.14
N ASN A 296 7.49 0.70 8.83
CA ASN A 296 7.74 1.56 9.99
C ASN A 296 6.58 1.54 11.01
N PRO A 297 6.18 0.35 11.47
CA PRO A 297 5.00 0.19 12.30
C PRO A 297 5.23 0.64 13.74
N LEU A 298 4.16 1.11 14.37
CA LEU A 298 4.00 1.29 15.81
C LEU A 298 2.72 0.55 16.21
N TRP A 299 2.77 -0.28 17.25
CA TRP A 299 1.62 -1.07 17.67
C TRP A 299 1.50 -1.15 19.19
N GLU A 300 0.28 -1.43 19.64
CA GLU A 300 -0.07 -1.68 21.03
C GLU A 300 -0.59 -3.11 21.16
N VAL A 301 0.00 -3.89 22.08
CA VAL A 301 -0.36 -5.28 22.33
C VAL A 301 -1.31 -5.39 23.52
N ASP A 302 -2.44 -6.08 23.35
CA ASP A 302 -3.31 -6.48 24.47
C ASP A 302 -2.80 -7.81 25.05
N ARG A 303 -2.19 -7.74 26.24
CA ARG A 303 -1.76 -8.92 26.99
C ARG A 303 -2.67 -9.14 28.19
N CYS A 304 -2.65 -10.36 28.69
CA CYS A 304 -3.39 -10.70 29.89
C CYS A 304 -2.92 -9.87 31.10
N GLU A 305 -3.87 -9.23 31.78
CA GLU A 305 -3.62 -8.38 32.94
C GLU A 305 -4.23 -8.96 34.22
N THR A 306 -3.91 -8.34 35.36
CA THR A 306 -4.50 -8.73 36.65
C THR A 306 -6.00 -8.44 36.64
N GLY A 307 -6.80 -9.50 36.64
CA GLY A 307 -8.27 -9.40 36.61
C GLY A 307 -8.89 -10.14 35.43
N ASP A 308 -8.09 -10.48 34.42
CA ASP A 308 -8.55 -11.32 33.31
C ASP A 308 -8.79 -12.74 33.80
N ALA A 309 -10.06 -13.18 33.73
CA ALA A 309 -10.47 -14.48 34.27
C ALA A 309 -10.11 -15.66 33.36
N PHE A 310 -9.61 -15.41 32.16
CA PHE A 310 -9.49 -16.40 31.07
C PHE A 310 -8.04 -16.67 30.64
N CYS A 311 -7.05 -16.01 31.23
CA CYS A 311 -5.64 -16.24 30.94
C CYS A 311 -4.72 -15.78 32.08
N THR A 312 -3.43 -16.15 32.01
CA THR A 312 -2.44 -15.79 33.03
C THR A 312 -1.78 -14.45 32.68
N VAL A 313 -1.50 -13.62 33.68
CA VAL A 313 -0.84 -12.32 33.49
C VAL A 313 0.43 -12.45 32.63
N GLY A 314 0.50 -11.65 31.56
CA GLY A 314 1.61 -11.63 30.60
C GLY A 314 1.54 -12.64 29.46
N GLU A 315 0.58 -13.58 29.48
CA GLU A 315 0.36 -14.52 28.37
C GLU A 315 -0.35 -13.87 27.17
N PRO A 316 -0.20 -14.44 25.96
CA PRO A 316 -0.92 -13.99 24.78
C PRO A 316 -2.44 -14.17 24.93
N LYS A 317 -3.15 -13.05 24.84
CA LYS A 317 -4.57 -12.94 25.19
C LYS A 317 -5.52 -13.54 24.14
N CYS A 318 -5.11 -13.56 22.87
CA CYS A 318 -5.89 -14.05 21.73
C CYS A 318 -5.52 -15.47 21.26
N THR A 319 -4.84 -16.28 22.07
CA THR A 319 -4.43 -17.63 21.66
C THR A 319 -5.60 -18.50 21.17
N ALA A 320 -6.78 -18.37 21.78
CA ALA A 320 -7.99 -19.10 21.39
C ALA A 320 -8.56 -18.69 20.01
N PHE A 321 -8.07 -17.59 19.45
CA PHE A 321 -8.49 -17.03 18.17
C PHE A 321 -7.46 -17.23 17.06
N LEU A 322 -6.38 -17.99 17.31
CA LEU A 322 -5.48 -18.36 16.24
C LEU A 322 -6.29 -19.10 15.16
N PRO A 323 -6.36 -18.58 13.93
CA PRO A 323 -7.22 -19.17 12.92
C PRO A 323 -6.66 -20.53 12.49
N ASP A 324 -7.56 -21.44 12.14
CA ASP A 324 -7.20 -22.64 11.38
C ASP A 324 -6.63 -22.23 10.02
N PRO A 325 -5.66 -22.98 9.47
CA PRO A 325 -5.12 -22.68 8.16
C PRO A 325 -6.21 -22.84 7.08
N VAL A 326 -6.20 -21.94 6.09
CA VAL A 326 -7.04 -22.09 4.91
C VAL A 326 -6.42 -23.15 3.99
N VAL A 327 -7.19 -24.17 3.63
CA VAL A 327 -6.72 -25.22 2.72
C VAL A 327 -6.71 -24.70 1.28
N ILE A 328 -5.53 -24.70 0.68
CA ILE A 328 -5.30 -24.35 -0.71
C ILE A 328 -5.33 -25.61 -1.58
N THR A 329 -6.03 -25.55 -2.69
CA THR A 329 -6.13 -26.62 -3.69
C THR A 329 -5.48 -26.19 -5.01
N ALA A 330 -5.26 -27.12 -5.94
CA ALA A 330 -4.82 -26.83 -7.31
C ALA A 330 -5.71 -25.75 -7.99
N THR A 331 -7.03 -25.83 -7.76
CA THR A 331 -8.00 -24.87 -8.28
C THR A 331 -7.83 -23.48 -7.67
N THR A 332 -7.52 -23.41 -6.38
CA THR A 332 -7.22 -22.14 -5.69
C THR A 332 -5.91 -21.54 -6.23
N LEU A 333 -4.84 -22.34 -6.29
CA LEU A 333 -3.53 -21.89 -6.80
C LEU A 333 -3.60 -21.37 -8.24
N GLY A 334 -4.41 -22.01 -9.11
CA GLY A 334 -4.59 -21.57 -10.48
C GLY A 334 -5.43 -20.27 -10.64
N ASN A 335 -5.96 -19.71 -9.55
CA ASN A 335 -6.81 -18.52 -9.55
C ASN A 335 -6.14 -17.39 -8.76
N GLN A 336 -5.55 -16.42 -9.47
CA GLN A 336 -4.84 -15.30 -8.87
C GLN A 336 -5.68 -14.54 -7.85
N LEU A 337 -6.93 -14.21 -8.16
CA LEU A 337 -7.81 -13.48 -7.22
C LEU A 337 -8.10 -14.30 -5.95
N ALA A 338 -8.24 -15.62 -6.07
CA ALA A 338 -8.45 -16.48 -4.90
C ALA A 338 -7.21 -16.56 -4.01
N MET A 339 -6.01 -16.48 -4.60
CA MET A 339 -4.75 -16.44 -3.86
C MET A 339 -4.51 -15.06 -3.23
N GLU A 340 -4.82 -13.98 -3.96
CA GLU A 340 -4.76 -12.59 -3.50
C GLU A 340 -5.53 -12.37 -2.19
N LYS A 341 -6.76 -12.91 -2.15
CA LYS A 341 -7.61 -12.91 -0.95
C LYS A 341 -6.96 -13.52 0.28
N LEU A 342 -5.99 -14.41 0.09
CA LEU A 342 -5.32 -15.14 1.15
C LEU A 342 -3.90 -14.62 1.40
N GLU A 343 -3.50 -13.52 0.77
CA GLU A 343 -2.18 -12.94 1.00
C GLU A 343 -1.96 -12.69 2.50
N SER A 344 -0.77 -13.05 3.02
CA SER A 344 -0.43 -12.98 4.44
C SER A 344 -1.27 -13.89 5.36
N ALA A 345 -2.16 -14.73 4.82
CA ALA A 345 -2.96 -15.68 5.59
C ALA A 345 -2.13 -16.88 6.05
N LEU A 346 -2.59 -17.54 7.12
CA LEU A 346 -2.12 -18.88 7.45
C LEU A 346 -2.82 -19.88 6.53
N VAL A 347 -2.04 -20.61 5.73
CA VAL A 347 -2.55 -21.52 4.71
C VAL A 347 -1.94 -22.91 4.85
N GLU A 348 -2.55 -23.88 4.18
CA GLU A 348 -2.07 -25.26 4.14
C GLU A 348 -2.35 -25.91 2.78
N VAL A 349 -1.40 -26.71 2.31
CA VAL A 349 -1.57 -27.67 1.21
C VAL A 349 -1.34 -29.08 1.75
N THR A 350 -2.07 -30.06 1.22
CA THR A 350 -2.02 -31.45 1.71
C THR A 350 -1.83 -32.44 0.57
N ASN A 351 -1.18 -33.56 0.88
CA ASN A 351 -0.90 -34.65 -0.06
C ASN A 351 -0.21 -34.16 -1.35
N VAL A 352 0.84 -33.37 -1.17
CA VAL A 352 1.62 -32.74 -2.25
C VAL A 352 2.83 -33.60 -2.59
N ILE A 353 3.47 -33.36 -3.72
CA ILE A 353 4.72 -34.02 -4.11
C ILE A 353 5.86 -33.00 -4.04
N SER A 354 6.99 -33.32 -3.42
CA SER A 354 8.17 -32.45 -3.42
C SER A 354 8.77 -32.30 -4.82
N SER A 355 9.60 -31.27 -4.99
CA SER A 355 10.45 -31.10 -6.17
C SER A 355 11.11 -32.40 -6.61
N THR A 356 11.12 -32.66 -7.91
CA THR A 356 11.68 -33.86 -8.54
C THR A 356 13.15 -33.69 -8.89
N GLU A 357 13.62 -32.45 -9.03
CA GLU A 357 15.01 -32.16 -9.31
C GLU A 357 15.46 -30.77 -8.83
N PHE A 358 16.77 -30.64 -8.64
CA PHE A 358 17.46 -29.38 -8.42
C PHE A 358 18.47 -29.19 -9.55
N LEU A 359 18.20 -28.23 -10.43
CA LEU A 359 18.97 -27.99 -11.64
C LEU A 359 19.90 -26.78 -11.43
N ARG A 360 21.20 -26.96 -11.68
CA ARG A 360 22.17 -25.86 -11.72
C ARG A 360 22.12 -25.19 -13.08
N CYS A 361 21.72 -23.93 -13.10
CA CYS A 361 21.63 -23.14 -14.32
C CYS A 361 22.80 -22.17 -14.51
N ASP A 362 23.75 -22.15 -13.57
CA ASP A 362 25.04 -21.46 -13.73
C ASP A 362 26.00 -22.31 -14.58
N ALA A 363 25.87 -22.17 -15.91
CA ALA A 363 26.65 -22.93 -16.88
C ALA A 363 28.15 -22.58 -16.84
N ASN A 364 28.48 -21.35 -16.45
CA ASN A 364 29.85 -20.86 -16.43
C ASN A 364 30.57 -21.10 -15.09
N GLY A 365 29.83 -21.33 -14.01
CA GLY A 365 30.33 -21.68 -12.68
C GLY A 365 30.79 -20.49 -11.82
N ASP A 366 30.30 -19.28 -12.08
CA ASP A 366 30.66 -18.08 -11.32
C ASP A 366 29.76 -17.81 -10.10
N GLY A 367 28.74 -18.64 -9.90
CA GLY A 367 27.79 -18.60 -8.80
C GLY A 367 26.58 -17.70 -9.03
N VAL A 368 26.40 -17.13 -10.23
CA VAL A 368 25.27 -16.27 -10.58
C VAL A 368 24.71 -16.66 -11.95
N ILE A 369 23.38 -16.61 -12.10
CA ILE A 369 22.74 -16.78 -13.41
C ILE A 369 22.87 -15.47 -14.21
N ASP A 370 23.67 -15.47 -15.27
CA ASP A 370 23.81 -14.37 -16.21
C ASP A 370 22.78 -14.49 -17.35
N TYR A 371 21.76 -13.63 -17.30
CA TYR A 371 20.73 -13.56 -18.35
C TYR A 371 21.25 -13.10 -19.72
N ALA A 372 22.49 -12.61 -19.82
CA ALA A 372 23.15 -12.36 -21.09
C ALA A 372 23.69 -13.64 -21.73
N ILE A 373 23.88 -14.72 -20.98
CA ILE A 373 24.26 -16.04 -21.47
C ILE A 373 22.98 -16.83 -21.82
N PRO A 374 22.72 -17.12 -23.11
CA PRO A 374 21.47 -17.77 -23.51
C PRO A 374 21.25 -19.15 -22.87
N GLU A 375 22.31 -19.89 -22.57
CA GLU A 375 22.23 -21.21 -21.94
C GLU A 375 21.68 -21.13 -20.51
N GLU A 376 22.21 -20.22 -19.68
CA GLU A 376 21.78 -20.03 -18.29
C GLU A 376 20.37 -19.45 -18.22
N LYS A 377 20.09 -18.46 -19.08
CA LYS A 377 18.77 -17.88 -19.27
C LYS A 377 17.73 -18.95 -19.62
N ASN A 378 18.01 -19.78 -20.63
CA ASN A 378 17.07 -20.81 -21.08
C ASN A 378 16.92 -21.90 -20.02
N CYS A 379 18.01 -22.36 -19.39
CA CYS A 379 17.94 -23.32 -18.29
C CYS A 379 17.00 -22.85 -17.18
N LYS A 380 17.11 -21.58 -16.75
CA LYS A 380 16.24 -21.02 -15.71
C LYS A 380 14.77 -21.01 -16.15
N TYR A 381 14.47 -20.60 -17.37
CA TYR A 381 13.09 -20.58 -17.87
C TYR A 381 12.52 -21.97 -18.11
N ASP A 382 13.29 -22.87 -18.71
CA ASP A 382 12.87 -24.25 -18.96
C ASP A 382 12.56 -24.96 -17.63
N CYS A 383 13.40 -24.75 -16.60
CA CYS A 383 13.14 -25.26 -15.25
C CYS A 383 11.89 -24.61 -14.62
N GLY A 384 11.71 -23.29 -14.76
CA GLY A 384 10.53 -22.60 -14.24
C GLY A 384 9.21 -22.99 -14.91
N ASP A 385 9.26 -23.58 -16.11
CA ASP A 385 8.10 -24.13 -16.82
C ASP A 385 7.83 -25.62 -16.48
N GLU A 386 8.78 -26.32 -15.84
CA GLU A 386 8.69 -27.73 -15.48
C GLU A 386 8.32 -27.93 -14.01
N ILE A 387 7.14 -28.53 -13.78
CA ILE A 387 6.67 -28.88 -12.44
C ILE A 387 7.67 -29.80 -11.74
N GLY A 388 8.14 -29.37 -10.58
CA GLY A 388 9.08 -30.08 -9.72
C GLY A 388 10.54 -29.71 -9.98
N CYS A 389 10.86 -28.88 -10.98
CA CYS A 389 12.22 -28.39 -11.19
C CYS A 389 12.50 -27.16 -10.33
N VAL A 390 13.54 -27.25 -9.49
CA VAL A 390 14.02 -26.11 -8.70
C VAL A 390 15.36 -25.64 -9.23
N VAL A 391 15.47 -24.34 -9.52
CA VAL A 391 16.74 -23.70 -9.83
C VAL A 391 17.62 -23.69 -8.57
N LYS A 392 18.72 -24.43 -8.63
CA LYS A 392 19.60 -24.68 -7.48
C LYS A 392 20.15 -23.39 -6.89
N GLU A 393 20.50 -22.41 -7.72
CA GLU A 393 21.02 -21.12 -7.28
C GLU A 393 19.97 -20.32 -6.48
N ASP A 394 18.68 -20.41 -6.84
CA ASP A 394 17.60 -19.76 -6.10
C ASP A 394 17.38 -20.45 -4.74
N TYR A 395 17.45 -21.78 -4.69
CA TYR A 395 17.40 -22.51 -3.41
C TYR A 395 18.60 -22.20 -2.52
N ASP A 396 19.82 -22.13 -3.07
CA ASP A 396 21.04 -21.83 -2.32
C ASP A 396 21.01 -20.44 -1.67
N ILE A 397 20.34 -19.47 -2.30
CA ILE A 397 20.23 -18.08 -1.82
C ILE A 397 19.03 -17.89 -0.89
N TYR A 398 17.86 -18.40 -1.29
CA TYR A 398 16.58 -18.09 -0.65
C TYR A 398 15.98 -19.24 0.15
N PHE A 399 16.53 -20.46 0.04
CA PHE A 399 15.99 -21.70 0.62
C PHE A 399 14.57 -22.03 0.14
N THR A 400 14.27 -21.64 -1.11
CA THR A 400 12.99 -21.84 -1.79
C THR A 400 13.05 -23.10 -2.64
N TRP A 401 12.12 -24.02 -2.41
CA TRP A 401 11.88 -25.21 -3.24
C TRP A 401 10.37 -25.29 -3.55
N THR A 402 9.93 -26.22 -4.38
CA THR A 402 8.53 -26.28 -4.83
C THR A 402 7.82 -27.55 -4.36
N VAL A 403 6.50 -27.47 -4.26
CA VAL A 403 5.64 -28.66 -4.13
C VAL A 403 4.58 -28.64 -5.22
N ASP A 404 4.33 -29.80 -5.82
CA ASP A 404 3.23 -30.03 -6.75
C ASP A 404 1.92 -30.29 -5.99
N VAL A 405 0.96 -29.40 -6.19
CA VAL A 405 -0.39 -29.45 -5.66
C VAL A 405 -1.35 -29.79 -6.79
N GLY A 406 -1.38 -31.05 -7.22
CA GLY A 406 -2.33 -31.54 -8.21
C GLY A 406 -2.14 -30.97 -9.62
N GLY A 407 -0.89 -30.79 -10.04
CA GLY A 407 -0.48 -30.24 -11.33
C GLY A 407 -0.24 -28.73 -11.32
N VAL A 408 -0.14 -28.11 -10.15
CA VAL A 408 0.14 -26.67 -9.99
C VAL A 408 1.14 -26.50 -8.85
N GLU A 409 2.17 -25.68 -9.06
CA GLU A 409 3.22 -25.49 -8.06
C GLU A 409 2.96 -24.34 -7.10
N VAL A 410 3.46 -24.51 -5.88
CA VAL A 410 3.64 -23.44 -4.91
C VAL A 410 5.04 -23.57 -4.31
N GLY A 411 5.70 -22.44 -4.08
CA GLY A 411 7.02 -22.42 -3.45
C GLY A 411 6.91 -22.62 -1.93
N VAL A 412 7.97 -23.14 -1.33
CA VAL A 412 8.12 -23.33 0.11
C VAL A 412 9.47 -22.76 0.51
N VAL A 413 9.47 -21.72 1.35
CA VAL A 413 10.70 -21.09 1.83
C VAL A 413 11.01 -21.62 3.22
N SER A 414 11.96 -22.54 3.31
CA SER A 414 12.19 -23.26 4.55
C SER A 414 13.19 -22.59 5.49
N GLN A 415 14.19 -21.85 5.01
CA GLN A 415 15.27 -21.25 5.82
C GLN A 415 15.82 -22.18 6.94
N GLY A 416 15.92 -23.50 6.67
CA GLY A 416 16.41 -24.49 7.65
C GLY A 416 15.39 -24.95 8.70
N ILE A 417 14.11 -24.60 8.54
CA ILE A 417 13.00 -24.96 9.43
C ILE A 417 12.43 -26.35 9.09
N VAL A 418 12.75 -26.90 7.92
CA VAL A 418 12.26 -28.23 7.50
C VAL A 418 12.97 -29.37 8.22
N PRO A 419 12.27 -30.47 8.55
CA PRO A 419 12.86 -31.62 9.27
C PRO A 419 13.67 -32.56 8.36
N PHE A 420 13.81 -32.25 7.07
CA PHE A 420 14.54 -33.02 6.08
C PHE A 420 15.29 -32.09 5.12
N ASP A 421 16.24 -32.64 4.35
CA ASP A 421 16.94 -31.93 3.28
C ASP A 421 16.17 -32.11 1.96
N PRO A 422 15.52 -31.07 1.41
CA PRO A 422 14.80 -31.16 0.13
C PRO A 422 15.65 -31.64 -1.05
N GLU A 423 16.97 -31.43 -1.00
CA GLU A 423 17.87 -31.76 -2.12
C GLU A 423 18.38 -33.21 -2.09
N ALA A 424 18.21 -33.89 -0.96
CA ALA A 424 18.69 -35.26 -0.84
C ALA A 424 17.97 -36.15 -1.86
N GLU A 425 18.72 -37.00 -2.58
CA GLU A 425 18.17 -37.86 -3.64
C GLU A 425 16.96 -38.70 -3.19
N GLY A 426 16.95 -39.12 -1.93
CA GLY A 426 15.82 -39.86 -1.35
C GLY A 426 14.57 -39.02 -1.06
N ASN A 427 14.67 -37.69 -1.13
CA ASN A 427 13.62 -36.72 -0.85
C ASN A 427 13.00 -36.07 -2.10
N LEU A 428 13.54 -36.37 -3.29
CA LEU A 428 13.02 -35.88 -4.56
C LEU A 428 11.75 -36.65 -4.97
N GLY A 429 10.72 -35.91 -5.41
CA GLY A 429 9.44 -36.48 -5.82
C GLY A 429 8.71 -37.26 -4.70
N LEU A 430 9.02 -36.97 -3.44
CA LEU A 430 8.41 -37.63 -2.30
C LEU A 430 7.00 -37.08 -2.04
N PRO A 431 6.05 -37.94 -1.66
CA PRO A 431 4.80 -37.49 -1.07
C PRO A 431 5.05 -36.79 0.27
N ILE A 432 4.50 -35.59 0.40
CA ILE A 432 4.46 -34.81 1.63
C ILE A 432 2.99 -34.70 2.04
N TYR A 433 2.70 -35.16 3.26
CA TYR A 433 1.34 -35.12 3.76
C TYR A 433 0.81 -33.70 3.93
N ARG A 434 1.63 -32.77 4.43
CA ARG A 434 1.19 -31.41 4.75
C ARG A 434 2.32 -30.40 4.71
N VAL A 435 2.05 -29.24 4.10
CA VAL A 435 2.85 -28.02 4.23
C VAL A 435 1.92 -26.90 4.66
N ARG A 436 2.25 -26.22 5.76
CA ARG A 436 1.52 -25.11 6.36
C ARG A 436 2.44 -23.90 6.46
N GLY A 437 1.89 -22.70 6.47
CA GLY A 437 2.70 -21.50 6.68
C GLY A 437 1.97 -20.22 6.30
N MET A 438 2.68 -19.11 6.33
CA MET A 438 2.14 -17.83 5.88
C MET A 438 2.25 -17.74 4.36
N LEU A 439 1.15 -17.42 3.69
CA LEU A 439 1.15 -17.21 2.24
C LEU A 439 1.75 -15.84 1.92
N LYS A 440 2.56 -15.79 0.87
CA LYS A 440 3.17 -14.55 0.37
C LYS A 440 3.30 -14.60 -1.16
N GLN A 441 3.01 -13.49 -1.82
CA GLN A 441 3.30 -13.33 -3.24
C GLN A 441 4.73 -12.79 -3.45
N LEU A 442 5.35 -13.20 -4.55
CA LEU A 442 6.58 -12.67 -5.11
C LEU A 442 6.36 -12.37 -6.59
N ASP A 443 6.40 -11.09 -6.97
CA ASP A 443 6.22 -10.63 -8.36
C ASP A 443 7.26 -11.20 -9.35
N PHE A 444 8.47 -11.48 -8.89
CA PHE A 444 9.54 -12.11 -9.68
C PHE A 444 9.66 -13.63 -9.47
N GLY A 445 8.81 -14.22 -8.62
CA GLY A 445 8.87 -15.65 -8.29
C GLY A 445 8.29 -16.52 -9.40
N ALA A 446 8.90 -17.68 -9.62
CA ALA A 446 8.33 -18.78 -10.39
C ALA A 446 8.46 -20.06 -9.54
N PRO A 447 7.39 -20.52 -8.88
CA PRO A 447 6.03 -19.95 -8.85
C PRO A 447 5.94 -18.60 -8.10
N GLU A 448 4.90 -17.81 -8.41
CA GLU A 448 4.68 -16.49 -7.80
C GLU A 448 4.30 -16.56 -6.31
N TRP A 449 3.67 -17.66 -5.90
CA TRP A 449 3.17 -17.83 -4.54
C TRP A 449 4.08 -18.74 -3.75
N ILE A 450 4.40 -18.31 -2.53
CA ILE A 450 5.22 -19.08 -1.59
C ILE A 450 4.51 -19.26 -0.25
N ILE A 451 4.79 -20.39 0.39
CA ILE A 451 4.41 -20.68 1.77
C ILE A 451 5.65 -20.54 2.63
N LEU A 452 5.53 -19.80 3.74
CA LEU A 452 6.55 -19.61 4.76
C LEU A 452 6.21 -20.44 6.01
N PRO A 453 6.73 -21.68 6.16
CA PRO A 453 6.56 -22.46 7.39
C PRO A 453 7.08 -21.69 8.60
N ARG A 454 6.34 -21.73 9.71
CA ARG A 454 6.69 -20.99 10.94
C ARG A 454 7.68 -21.76 11.79
N ASP A 455 7.53 -23.09 11.82
CA ASP A 455 8.40 -24.01 12.52
C ASP A 455 8.35 -25.42 11.87
N ALA A 456 9.18 -26.35 12.35
CA ALA A 456 9.30 -27.69 11.75
C ALA A 456 8.00 -28.50 11.74
N ARG A 457 7.01 -28.17 12.58
CA ARG A 457 5.71 -28.86 12.63
C ARG A 457 4.78 -28.47 11.48
N ASP A 458 5.11 -27.39 10.79
CA ASP A 458 4.35 -26.93 9.63
C ASP A 458 4.67 -27.76 8.37
N VAL A 459 5.70 -28.63 8.40
CA VAL A 459 6.01 -29.54 7.28
C VAL A 459 6.07 -30.99 7.78
N CYS A 460 5.16 -31.83 7.29
CA CYS A 460 5.08 -33.24 7.67
C CYS A 460 5.15 -34.15 6.45
N LEU A 461 6.00 -35.17 6.53
CA LEU A 461 6.07 -36.20 5.50
C LEU A 461 4.88 -37.16 5.60
N THR A 462 4.47 -37.53 6.81
CA THR A 462 3.35 -38.44 7.04
C THR A 462 2.28 -37.82 7.94
N GLN A 463 1.07 -38.39 7.91
CA GLN A 463 0.01 -38.01 8.85
C GLN A 463 0.41 -38.20 10.31
N ALA A 464 1.18 -39.25 10.61
CA ALA A 464 1.63 -39.55 11.97
C ALA A 464 2.67 -38.54 12.49
N ASP A 465 3.40 -37.85 11.62
CA ASP A 465 4.33 -36.77 12.03
C ASP A 465 3.58 -35.48 12.39
N CYS A 466 2.29 -35.42 12.06
CA CYS A 466 1.46 -34.22 12.01
C CYS A 466 0.39 -34.16 13.11
N GLU A 467 0.12 -35.32 13.73
CA GLU A 467 -0.78 -35.57 14.87
C GLU A 467 0.04 -35.70 16.16
#